data_AF-A0A3N5M6X7-F1
#
_entry.id   AF-A0A3N5M6X7-F1
#
_cell.length_a   1.000
_cell.length_b   1.000
_cell.length_c   1.000
_cell.angle_alpha   90.00
_cell.angle_beta   90.00
_cell.angle_gamma   90.00
#
_symmetry.space_group_name_H-M   'P 1'
#
loop_
_entity.id
_entity.type
_entity.pdbx_description
1 polymer ?
#
loop_
_entity_poly.entity_id
_entity_poly.type
_entity_poly.pdbx_seq_one_letter_code
_entity_poly.pdbx_strand_id
1 'polypeptide(L)' 'MNCGMSTRGGPPTTSKTDLLALVREVTAALASAQDLDETLRLIARLTAQSLGAWECDLYEYIPATRCLVATATWAV' A
#
# COMPACT_ATOMS: atom_id res chain seq x y z
N MET A 1 -17.34 -42.04 -4.03
CA MET A 1 -17.62 -40.60 -4.24
C MET A 1 -18.11 -40.01 -2.93
N ASN A 2 -17.44 -39.01 -2.35
CA ASN A 2 -18.06 -38.08 -1.40
C ASN A 2 -17.29 -36.76 -1.46
N CYS A 3 -17.94 -35.74 -2.03
CA CYS A 3 -17.42 -34.38 -2.13
C CYS A 3 -17.31 -33.77 -0.74
N GLY A 4 -16.09 -33.44 -0.31
CA GLY A 4 -15.85 -32.58 0.84
C GLY A 4 -16.30 -31.15 0.51
N MET A 5 -17.24 -30.63 1.30
CA MET A 5 -17.65 -29.23 1.23
C MET A 5 -16.47 -28.33 1.61
N SER A 6 -15.95 -27.62 0.62
CA SER A 6 -14.96 -26.57 0.77
C SER A 6 -15.63 -25.32 1.33
N THR A 7 -15.30 -24.96 2.57
CA THR A 7 -15.69 -23.69 3.19
C THR A 7 -14.99 -22.55 2.45
N ARG A 8 -15.69 -21.87 1.55
CA ARG A 8 -15.20 -20.61 0.96
C ARG A 8 -15.16 -19.56 2.06
N GLY A 9 -13.97 -19.28 2.59
CA GLY A 9 -13.72 -18.06 3.34
C GLY A 9 -13.91 -16.87 2.40
N GLY A 10 -14.91 -16.03 2.66
CA GLY A 10 -15.05 -14.75 1.98
C GLY A 10 -13.84 -13.84 2.28
N PRO A 11 -13.58 -12.82 1.44
CA PRO A 11 -12.46 -11.92 1.66
C PRO A 11 -12.58 -11.26 3.04
N PRO A 12 -11.48 -11.07 3.78
CA PRO A 12 -11.52 -10.40 5.08
C PRO A 12 -12.04 -8.97 4.87
N THR A 13 -13.24 -8.68 5.37
CA THR A 13 -13.76 -7.31 5.41
C THR A 13 -13.03 -6.56 6.52
N THR A 14 -12.02 -5.79 6.15
CA THR A 14 -11.25 -4.91 7.04
C THR A 14 -12.21 -4.00 7.81
N SER A 15 -12.16 -4.02 9.15
CA SER A 15 -13.07 -3.22 9.94
C SER A 15 -12.70 -1.74 9.87
N LYS A 16 -13.67 -0.85 10.07
CA LYS A 16 -13.43 0.61 10.09
C LYS A 16 -12.37 1.01 11.12
N THR A 17 -12.27 0.28 12.22
CA THR A 17 -11.27 0.48 13.27
C THR A 17 -9.87 0.14 12.78
N ASP A 18 -9.72 -0.94 12.01
CA ASP A 18 -8.43 -1.36 11.45
C ASP A 18 -7.93 -0.35 10.41
N LEU A 19 -8.83 0.19 9.59
CA LEU A 19 -8.50 1.25 8.63
C LEU A 19 -8.01 2.53 9.33
N LEU A 20 -8.66 2.94 10.43
CA LEU A 20 -8.24 4.11 11.19
C LEU A 20 -6.89 3.90 11.88
N ALA A 21 -6.62 2.69 12.38
CA ALA A 21 -5.33 2.33 12.94
C ALA A 21 -4.22 2.41 11.88
N LEU A 22 -4.48 1.86 10.69
CA LEU A 22 -3.57 1.93 9.55
C LEU A 22 -3.30 3.36 9.11
N VAL A 23 -4.35 4.18 8.94
CA VAL A 23 -4.22 5.59 8.57
C VAL A 23 -3.39 6.34 9.60
N ARG A 24 -3.62 6.10 10.90
CA ARG A 24 -2.84 6.74 11.96
C ARG A 24 -1.36 6.34 11.90
N GLU A 25 -1.06 5.06 11.70
CA GLU A 25 0.30 4.55 11.61
C GLU A 25 1.05 5.13 10.41
N VAL A 26 0.42 5.10 9.23
CA VAL A 26 0.95 5.74 8.01
C VAL A 26 1.21 7.21 8.29
N THR A 27 0.22 7.96 8.79
CA THR A 27 0.34 9.42 9.00
C THR A 27 1.44 9.78 10.01
N ALA A 28 1.62 9.01 11.08
CA ALA A 28 2.69 9.21 12.05
C ALA A 28 4.07 9.00 11.42
N ALA A 29 4.19 7.97 10.58
CA ALA A 29 5.43 7.67 9.90
C ALA A 29 5.77 8.73 8.84
N LEU A 30 4.77 9.23 8.09
CA LEU A 30 4.91 10.37 7.19
C LEU A 30 5.35 11.64 7.92
N ALA A 31 4.75 11.95 9.07
CA ALA A 31 5.06 13.14 9.85
C ALA A 31 6.47 13.11 10.47
N SER A 32 7.05 11.93 10.66
CA SER A 32 8.41 11.74 11.18
C SER A 32 9.51 11.81 10.11
N ALA A 33 9.13 11.68 8.84
CA ALA A 33 10.08 11.69 7.75
C ALA A 33 10.52 13.14 7.48
N GLN A 34 11.83 13.38 7.59
CA GLN A 34 12.46 14.67 7.29
C GLN A 34 12.72 14.84 5.78
N ASP A 35 12.55 13.77 5.00
CA ASP A 35 12.87 13.66 3.59
C ASP A 35 11.68 13.07 2.80
N LEU A 36 11.34 13.71 1.69
CA LEU A 36 10.19 13.35 0.85
C LEU A 36 10.40 11.98 0.19
N ASP A 37 11.63 11.65 -0.20
CA ASP A 37 11.93 10.38 -0.86
C ASP A 37 11.71 9.20 0.09
N GLU A 38 12.16 9.32 1.35
CA GLU A 38 11.93 8.30 2.37
C GLU A 38 10.45 8.15 2.71
N THR A 39 9.73 9.28 2.75
CA THR A 39 8.27 9.33 2.93
C THR A 39 7.56 8.49 1.86
N LEU A 40 7.90 8.71 0.58
CA LEU A 40 7.27 8.04 -0.55
C LEU A 40 7.61 6.53 -0.60
N ARG A 41 8.85 6.15 -0.27
CA ARG A 41 9.24 4.73 -0.14
C ARG A 41 8.44 4.02 0.95
N LEU A 42 8.20 4.71 2.07
CA LEU A 42 7.42 4.16 3.16
C LEU A 42 5.95 3.97 2.78
N ILE A 43 5.35 4.93 2.05
CA ILE A 43 4.00 4.78 1.49
C ILE A 43 3.93 3.56 0.58
N ALA A 44 4.83 3.46 -0.41
CA ALA A 44 4.85 2.36 -1.37
C ALA A 44 4.90 1.00 -0.65
N ARG A 45 5.77 0.86 0.34
CA ARG A 45 5.87 -0.34 1.17
C ARG A 45 4.58 -0.64 1.94
N LEU A 46 4.06 0.33 2.69
CA LEU A 46 2.86 0.11 3.52
C LEU A 46 1.64 -0.22 2.67
N THR A 47 1.50 0.41 1.50
CA THR A 47 0.45 0.10 0.52
C THR A 47 0.58 -1.33 -0.01
N ALA A 48 1.77 -1.73 -0.46
CA ALA A 48 1.99 -3.09 -0.96
C ALA A 48 1.67 -4.16 0.10
N GLN A 49 2.16 -3.97 1.32
CA GLN A 49 1.91 -4.89 2.43
C GLN A 49 0.44 -4.97 2.83
N SER A 50 -0.25 -3.83 2.86
CA SER A 50 -1.68 -3.77 3.21
C SER A 50 -2.58 -4.44 2.17
N LEU A 51 -2.17 -4.40 0.90
CA LEU A 51 -2.91 -5.01 -0.20
C LEU A 51 -2.47 -6.45 -0.50
N GLY A 52 -1.41 -6.95 0.16
CA GLY A 52 -0.81 -8.24 -0.17
C GLY A 52 -0.23 -8.28 -1.59
N ALA A 53 0.23 -7.15 -2.12
CA ALA A 53 0.80 -7.03 -3.45
C ALA A 53 2.31 -7.34 -3.42
N TRP A 54 2.82 -7.90 -4.52
CA TRP A 54 4.25 -8.19 -4.69
C TRP A 54 5.09 -6.91 -4.91
N GLU A 55 4.49 -5.86 -5.43
CA GLU A 55 5.16 -4.58 -5.65
C GLU A 55 4.19 -3.41 -5.53
N CYS A 56 4.76 -2.22 -5.33
CA CYS A 56 4.05 -0.95 -5.43
C CYS A 56 5.01 0.15 -5.87
N ASP A 57 4.64 0.83 -6.95
CA ASP A 57 5.36 1.97 -7.49
C ASP A 57 4.49 3.23 -7.41
N LEU A 58 5.08 4.32 -6.95
CA LEU A 58 4.49 5.65 -6.98
C LEU A 58 5.07 6.42 -8.16
N TYR A 59 4.17 7.01 -8.95
CA TYR A 59 4.52 7.83 -10.09
C TYR A 59 4.05 9.26 -9.89
N GLU A 60 4.93 10.21 -10.14
CA GLU A 60 4.56 11.61 -10.32
C GLU A 60 4.27 11.86 -11.80
N TYR A 61 3.16 12.54 -12.06
CA TYR A 61 2.86 13.03 -13.40
C TYR A 61 3.49 14.40 -13.62
N ILE A 62 4.34 14.52 -14.65
CA ILE A 62 4.98 15.77 -15.03
C ILE A 62 4.27 16.35 -16.27
N PRO A 63 3.45 17.41 -16.15
CA PRO A 63 2.65 17.91 -17.26
C PRO A 63 3.48 18.47 -18.42
N ALA A 64 4.64 19.06 -18.12
CA ALA A 64 5.51 19.70 -19.11
C ALA A 64 6.04 18.70 -20.15
N THR A 65 6.32 17.47 -19.72
CA THR A 65 6.82 16.38 -20.57
C THR A 65 5.76 15.33 -20.88
N ARG A 66 4.60 15.39 -20.22
CA ARG A 66 3.52 14.40 -20.28
C ARG A 66 4.00 12.99 -19.92
N CYS A 67 4.94 12.91 -18.98
CA CYS A 67 5.52 11.65 -18.54
C CYS A 67 5.09 11.32 -17.10
N LEU A 68 5.04 10.02 -16.81
CA LEU A 68 5.06 9.50 -15.45
C LEU A 68 6.51 9.21 -15.06
N VAL A 69 6.94 9.71 -13.91
CA VAL A 69 8.28 9.47 -13.35
C VAL A 69 8.10 8.68 -12.07
N ALA A 70 8.77 7.53 -11.96
CA ALA A 70 8.77 6.76 -10.73
C ALA A 70 9.50 7.56 -9.64
N THR A 71 8.79 7.86 -8.55
CA THR A 71 9.33 8.62 -7.41
C THR A 71 9.65 7.73 -6.22
N ALA A 72 8.96 6.58 -6.11
CA ALA A 72 9.33 5.52 -5.19
C ALA A 72 8.86 4.17 -5.72
N THR A 73 9.64 3.14 -5.43
CA THR A 73 9.34 1.76 -5.81
C THR A 73 9.60 0.87 -4.61
N TRP A 74 8.73 -0.12 -4.38
CA TRP A 74 8.95 -1.18 -3.41
C TRP A 74 8.54 -2.53 -4.00
N ALA A 75 9.38 -3.55 -3.83
CA ALA A 75 9.11 -4.93 -4.24
C ALA A 75 9.69 -5.91 -3.21
N VAL A 76 9.14 -7.13 -3.16
CA VAL A 76 9.59 -8.22 -2.27
C VAL A 76 10.70 -9.07 -2.88
#